data_AF-A0A1Q5U9R9-F1
#
_entry.id   AF-A0A1Q5U9R9-F1
#
_cell.length_a   1.000
_cell.length_b   1.000
_cell.length_c   1.000
_cell.angle_alpha   90.00
_cell.angle_beta   90.00
_cell.angle_gamma   90.00
#
_symmetry.space_group_name_H-M   'P 1'
#
loop_
_entity.id
_entity.type
_entity.pdbx_description
1 polymer ?
#
loop_
_entity_poly.entity_id
_entity_poly.type
_entity_poly.pdbx_seq_one_letter_code
_entity_poly.pdbx_strand_id
1 'polypeptide(L)'
;MIEALELEREIRQADNMRFFIPKLEAKLGITLETKNAMTSDGIAYTMYDETETAKKNTGIENLAQKINKAAEALRKTTRNDGKDFIFATHQAVIREASNSITELKKKCPS
;
A
#
# COMPACT_ATOMS: atom_id res chain seq x y z
N MET A 1 18.03 9.98 10.94
CA MET A 1 18.22 8.65 10.31
C MET A 1 16.90 7.89 10.22
N ILE A 2 16.16 7.72 11.33
CA ILE A 2 14.82 7.11 11.32
C ILE A 2 13.86 7.90 10.43
N GLU A 3 13.82 9.22 10.56
CA GLU A 3 12.96 10.10 9.74
C GLU A 3 13.25 9.98 8.23
N ALA A 4 14.52 9.88 7.84
CA ALA A 4 14.91 9.71 6.43
C ALA A 4 14.43 8.36 5.86
N LEU A 5 14.47 7.30 6.66
CA LEU A 5 13.94 5.98 6.26
C LEU A 5 12.41 5.98 6.22
N GLU A 6 11.75 6.70 7.14
CA GLU A 6 10.30 6.89 7.12
C GLU A 6 9.84 7.62 5.86
N LEU A 7 10.56 8.67 5.46
CA LEU A 7 10.32 9.39 4.23
C LEU A 7 10.55 8.50 3.00
N GLU A 8 11.65 7.76 2.95
CA GLU A 8 11.90 6.82 1.83
C GLU A 8 10.78 5.79 1.71
N ARG A 9 10.31 5.22 2.84
CA ARG A 9 9.19 4.28 2.84
C ARG A 9 7.92 4.92 2.28
N GLU A 10 7.62 6.16 2.67
CA GLU A 10 6.45 6.90 2.21
C GLU A 10 6.50 7.14 0.69
N ILE A 11 7.63 7.59 0.17
CA ILE A 11 7.85 7.79 -1.27
C ILE A 11 7.66 6.48 -2.04
N ARG A 12 8.20 5.37 -1.52
CA ARG A 12 8.04 4.04 -2.13
C ARG A 12 6.59 3.57 -2.12
N GLN A 13 5.84 3.86 -1.05
CA GLN A 13 4.41 3.56 -0.98
C GLN A 13 3.61 4.38 -2.00
N ALA A 14 3.91 5.68 -2.11
CA ALA A 14 3.31 6.58 -3.08
C ALA A 14 3.54 6.09 -4.53
N ASP A 15 4.78 5.79 -4.91
CA ASP A 15 5.10 5.26 -6.25
C ASP A 15 4.43 3.90 -6.52
N ASN A 16 4.27 3.07 -5.49
CA ASN A 16 3.68 1.74 -5.62
C ASN A 16 2.15 1.76 -5.84
N MET A 17 1.47 2.86 -5.52
CA MET A 17 0.00 2.93 -5.65
C MET A 17 -0.49 2.67 -7.09
N ARG A 18 0.28 3.07 -8.11
CA ARG A 18 -0.05 2.81 -9.53
C ARG A 18 -0.12 1.33 -9.89
N PHE A 19 0.60 0.47 -9.15
CA PHE A 19 0.56 -0.98 -9.33
C PHE A 19 -0.39 -1.65 -8.34
N PHE A 20 -0.48 -1.11 -7.12
CA PHE A 20 -1.29 -1.68 -6.06
C PHE A 20 -2.79 -1.55 -6.33
N ILE A 21 -3.24 -0.39 -6.80
CA ILE A 21 -4.68 -0.13 -7.06
C ILE A 21 -5.23 -1.11 -8.11
N PRO A 22 -4.65 -1.26 -9.32
CA PRO A 22 -5.16 -2.22 -10.31
C PRO A 22 -5.15 -3.67 -9.83
N LYS A 23 -4.17 -4.07 -9.01
CA LYS A 23 -4.12 -5.41 -8.42
C LYS A 23 -5.23 -5.62 -7.40
N LEU A 24 -5.53 -4.61 -6.60
CA LEU A 24 -6.58 -4.66 -5.60
C LEU A 24 -7.96 -4.71 -6.27
N GLU A 25 -8.18 -3.90 -7.30
CA GLU A 25 -9.39 -3.93 -8.14
C GLU A 25 -9.59 -5.30 -8.79
N ALA A 26 -8.55 -5.85 -9.45
CA ALA A 26 -8.61 -7.16 -10.08
C ALA A 26 -8.92 -8.29 -9.09
N LYS A 27 -8.47 -8.16 -7.84
CA LYS A 27 -8.71 -9.17 -6.78
C LYS A 27 -10.10 -9.07 -6.18
N LEU A 28 -10.68 -7.88 -6.15
CA LEU A 28 -12.00 -7.62 -5.57
C LEU A 28 -13.13 -7.67 -6.60
N GLY A 29 -12.82 -7.51 -7.89
CA GLY A 29 -13.82 -7.40 -8.95
C GLY A 29 -14.60 -6.09 -8.90
N ILE A 30 -14.03 -5.03 -8.34
CA ILE A 30 -14.65 -3.70 -8.24
C ILE A 30 -13.67 -2.63 -8.73
N THR A 31 -14.21 -1.48 -9.10
CA THR A 31 -13.42 -0.26 -9.29
C THR A 31 -13.29 0.47 -7.97
N LEU A 32 -12.06 0.85 -7.61
CA LEU A 32 -11.78 1.68 -6.45
C LEU A 32 -11.85 3.14 -6.85
N GLU A 33 -12.46 3.96 -6.00
CA GLU A 33 -12.34 5.39 -6.14
C GLU A 33 -10.94 5.82 -5.69
N THR A 34 -10.44 6.89 -6.30
CA THR A 34 -9.12 7.42 -6.00
C THR A 34 -9.19 8.87 -5.58
N LYS A 35 -8.26 9.28 -4.73
CA LYS A 35 -8.07 10.67 -4.34
C LYS A 35 -6.61 11.07 -4.46
N ASN A 36 -6.39 12.37 -4.59
CA ASN A 36 -5.06 12.96 -4.48
C ASN A 36 -4.58 12.89 -3.03
N ALA A 37 -3.32 12.55 -2.87
CA ALA A 37 -2.60 12.52 -1.62
C ALA A 37 -1.21 13.15 -1.82
N MET A 38 -0.52 13.39 -0.72
CA MET A 38 0.79 14.01 -0.72
C MET A 38 1.66 13.37 0.36
N THR A 39 2.91 13.11 0.03
CA THR A 39 3.90 12.65 1.01
C THR A 39 4.29 13.79 1.95
N SER A 40 4.93 13.47 3.07
CA SER A 40 5.39 14.47 4.05
C SER A 40 6.39 15.49 3.50
N ASP A 41 7.13 15.17 2.44
CA ASP A 41 8.03 16.08 1.72
C ASP A 41 7.39 16.81 0.52
N GLY A 42 6.10 16.60 0.27
CA GLY A 42 5.33 17.35 -0.73
C GLY A 42 5.17 16.67 -2.09
N ILE A 43 5.53 15.40 -2.25
CA ILE A 43 5.34 14.65 -3.49
C ILE A 43 3.88 14.23 -3.62
N ALA A 44 3.21 14.72 -4.66
CA ALA A 44 1.84 14.35 -4.97
C ALA A 44 1.74 12.92 -5.52
N TYR A 45 0.73 12.17 -5.08
CA TYR A 45 0.43 10.84 -5.58
C TYR A 45 -1.07 10.53 -5.50
N THR A 46 -1.48 9.41 -6.08
CA THR A 46 -2.87 8.94 -6.05
C THR A 46 -2.99 7.78 -5.07
N MET A 47 -3.97 7.86 -4.17
CA MET A 47 -4.32 6.76 -3.28
C MET A 47 -5.77 6.33 -3.49
N TYR A 48 -6.13 5.13 -3.07
CA TYR A 48 -7.53 4.71 -3.08
C TYR A 48 -8.30 5.39 -1.94
N ASP A 49 -9.55 5.78 -2.20
CA ASP A 49 -10.47 6.37 -1.25
C ASP A 49 -11.44 5.30 -0.76
N GLU A 50 -11.20 4.80 0.45
CA GLU A 50 -12.07 3.80 1.08
C GLU A 50 -13.49 4.29 1.29
N THR A 51 -13.67 5.58 1.59
CA THR A 51 -14.99 6.16 1.91
C THR A 51 -15.82 6.30 0.64
N GLU A 52 -15.26 6.87 -0.42
CA GLU A 52 -15.95 7.01 -1.70
C GLU A 52 -16.16 5.66 -2.40
N THR A 53 -15.19 4.75 -2.29
CA THR A 53 -15.35 3.37 -2.76
C THR A 53 -16.52 2.70 -2.06
N ALA A 54 -16.64 2.85 -0.73
CA ALA A 54 -17.76 2.28 0.03
C ALA A 54 -19.11 2.86 -0.40
N LYS A 55 -19.19 4.17 -0.65
CA LYS A 55 -20.42 4.84 -1.12
C LYS A 55 -20.88 4.34 -2.49
N LYS A 56 -19.96 4.11 -3.44
CA LYS A 56 -20.31 3.60 -4.77
C LYS A 56 -20.63 2.10 -4.80
N ASN A 57 -20.22 1.36 -3.78
CA ASN A 57 -20.40 -0.09 -3.68
C ASN A 57 -21.31 -0.47 -2.51
N THR A 58 -22.38 0.30 -2.28
CA THR A 58 -23.33 0.19 -1.14
C THR A 58 -24.13 -1.12 -1.08
N GLY A 59 -23.99 -2.02 -2.06
CA GLY A 59 -24.57 -3.37 -2.04
C GLY A 59 -23.61 -4.49 -1.66
N ILE A 60 -22.33 -4.20 -1.40
CA ILE A 60 -21.33 -5.22 -1.08
C ILE A 60 -21.19 -5.37 0.42
N GLU A 61 -21.76 -6.45 0.96
CA GLU A 61 -21.63 -6.79 2.37
C GLU A 61 -20.15 -6.96 2.75
N ASN A 62 -19.76 -6.38 3.89
CA ASN A 62 -18.40 -6.45 4.46
C ASN A 62 -17.30 -5.94 3.50
N LEU A 63 -17.61 -4.96 2.65
CA LEU A 63 -16.67 -4.41 1.67
C LEU A 63 -15.34 -3.95 2.30
N ALA A 64 -15.38 -3.21 3.40
CA ALA A 64 -14.18 -2.75 4.10
C ALA A 64 -13.29 -3.93 4.55
N GLN A 65 -13.88 -4.99 5.09
CA GLN A 65 -13.13 -6.20 5.46
C GLN A 65 -12.54 -6.92 4.23
N LYS A 66 -13.29 -6.99 3.13
CA LYS A 66 -12.83 -7.58 1.87
C LYS A 66 -11.63 -6.81 1.30
N ILE A 67 -11.73 -5.47 1.26
CA ILE A 67 -10.63 -4.58 0.85
C ILE A 67 -9.41 -4.81 1.73
N ASN A 68 -9.56 -4.77 3.05
CA ASN A 68 -8.45 -4.97 3.99
C ASN A 68 -7.78 -6.33 3.82
N LYS A 69 -8.56 -7.41 3.72
CA LYS A 69 -8.03 -8.76 3.52
C LYS A 69 -7.31 -8.90 2.17
N ALA A 70 -7.87 -8.32 1.10
CA ALA A 70 -7.25 -8.34 -0.21
C ALA A 70 -5.94 -7.53 -0.24
N ALA A 71 -5.94 -6.34 0.35
CA ALA A 71 -4.79 -5.46 0.49
C ALA A 71 -3.68 -6.10 1.33
N GLU A 72 -4.01 -6.74 2.46
CA GLU A 72 -3.03 -7.45 3.29
C GLU A 72 -2.39 -8.61 2.53
N ALA A 73 -3.18 -9.39 1.80
CA ALA A 73 -2.65 -10.48 1.00
C ALA A 73 -1.75 -9.98 -0.15
N LEU A 74 -2.02 -8.80 -0.72
CA LEU A 74 -1.16 -8.16 -1.71
C LEU A 74 0.15 -7.61 -1.10
N ARG A 75 0.08 -7.06 0.12
CA ARG A 75 1.29 -6.61 0.87
C ARG A 75 2.22 -7.77 1.21
N LYS A 76 1.67 -8.97 1.36
CA LYS A 76 2.41 -10.21 1.63
C LYS A 76 2.96 -10.88 0.38
N THR A 77 2.66 -10.37 -0.82
CA THR A 77 3.18 -10.94 -2.07
C THR A 77 4.71 -10.97 -2.08
N THR A 78 5.26 -12.09 -2.52
CA THR A 78 6.71 -12.32 -2.60
C THR A 78 7.13 -12.60 -4.04
N ARG A 79 8.44 -12.50 -4.30
CA ARG A 79 9.02 -12.80 -5.62
C ARG A 79 8.75 -14.24 -6.08
N ASN A 80 8.49 -15.15 -5.14
CA ASN A 80 8.20 -16.56 -5.43
C ASN A 80 6.77 -16.79 -5.93
N ASP A 81 5.89 -15.78 -5.91
CA ASP A 81 4.50 -15.91 -6.34
C ASP A 81 4.33 -15.89 -7.88
N GLY A 82 5.44 -15.80 -8.63
CA GLY A 82 5.55 -16.15 -10.06
C GLY A 82 4.77 -15.32 -11.08
N LYS A 83 3.86 -14.43 -10.63
CA LYS A 83 2.89 -13.77 -11.53
C LYS A 83 3.10 -12.27 -11.70
N ASP A 84 3.97 -11.63 -10.93
CA ASP A 84 4.30 -10.21 -11.12
C ASP A 84 5.59 -9.78 -10.39
N PHE A 85 6.75 -10.00 -11.02
CA PHE A 85 8.06 -9.74 -10.42
C PHE A 85 8.29 -8.26 -10.05
N ILE A 86 7.73 -7.34 -10.85
CA ILE A 86 7.83 -5.89 -10.62
C ILE A 86 7.03 -5.53 -9.36
N PHE A 87 5.76 -5.89 -9.31
CA PHE A 87 4.92 -5.65 -8.14
C PHE A 87 5.51 -6.27 -6.87
N ALA A 88 5.93 -7.54 -6.94
CA ALA A 88 6.54 -8.24 -5.80
C ALA A 88 7.83 -7.56 -5.31
N THR A 89 8.61 -6.96 -6.21
CA THR A 89 9.82 -6.21 -5.83
C THR A 89 9.48 -4.92 -5.10
N HIS A 90 8.47 -4.16 -5.55
CA HIS A 90 7.99 -2.99 -4.81
C HIS A 90 7.49 -3.35 -3.40
N GLN A 91 6.71 -4.44 -3.26
CA GLN A 91 6.27 -4.91 -1.94
C GLN A 91 7.42 -5.32 -1.03
N ALA A 92 8.44 -6.00 -1.58
CA ALA A 92 9.61 -6.40 -0.82
C ALA A 92 10.39 -5.20 -0.27
N VAL A 93 10.64 -4.16 -1.08
CA VAL A 93 11.36 -2.94 -0.66
C VAL A 93 10.61 -2.23 0.47
N ILE A 94 9.29 -2.06 0.34
CA ILE A 94 8.47 -1.39 1.37
C ILE A 94 8.50 -2.18 2.70
N ARG A 95 8.48 -3.51 2.63
CA ARG A 95 8.56 -4.39 3.80
C ARG A 95 9.91 -4.30 4.50
N GLU A 96 11.01 -4.35 3.75
CA GLU A 96 12.37 -4.22 4.30
C GLU A 96 12.58 -2.84 4.96
N ALA A 97 12.11 -1.77 4.33
CA ALA A 97 12.15 -0.43 4.93
C ALA A 97 11.36 -0.37 6.24
N SER A 98 10.16 -0.97 6.28
CA SER A 98 9.32 -1.02 7.48
C SER A 98 9.98 -1.80 8.62
N ASN A 99 10.53 -2.98 8.32
CA ASN A 99 11.26 -3.80 9.28
C ASN A 99 12.49 -3.06 9.84
N SER A 100 13.25 -2.41 8.96
CA SER A 100 14.44 -1.62 9.35
C SER A 100 14.07 -0.46 10.30
N ILE A 101 12.99 0.26 10.00
CA ILE A 101 12.48 1.33 10.88
C ILE A 101 12.07 0.75 12.25
N THR A 102 11.34 -0.36 12.27
CA THR A 102 10.91 -1.02 13.52
C THR A 102 12.11 -1.43 14.38
N GLU A 103 13.13 -2.04 13.78
CA GLU A 103 14.34 -2.45 14.51
C GLU A 103 15.16 -1.25 15.02
N LEU A 104 15.26 -0.18 14.22
CA LEU A 104 15.91 1.05 14.67
C LEU A 104 15.18 1.70 15.83
N LYS A 105 13.85 1.77 15.82
CA LYS A 105 13.05 2.32 16.92
C LYS A 105 13.20 1.50 18.21
N LYS A 106 13.35 0.17 18.10
CA LYS A 106 13.64 -0.68 19.28
C LYS A 106 15.01 -0.42 19.88
N LYS A 107 16.03 -0.19 19.04
CA LYS A 107 17.42 0.06 19.47
C LYS A 107 17.67 1.49 19.93
N CYS A 108 16.91 2.43 19.39
CA CYS A 108 16.96 3.85 19.73
C CYS A 108 15.55 4.31 20.13
N PRO A 109 15.05 3.90 21.31
CA PRO A 109 13.81 4.42 21.85
C PRO A 109 14.04 5.90 22.19
N SER A 110 13.59 6.77 21.29
CA SER A 110 13.42 8.20 21.55
C SER A 110 12.25 8.43 22.50
#